data_AF-A0A0C2TVP2-F1
#
_entry.id   AF-A0A0C2TVP2-F1
#
_cell.length_a   1.000
_cell.length_b   1.000
_cell.length_c   1.000
_cell.angle_alpha   90.00
_cell.angle_beta   90.00
_cell.angle_gamma   90.00
#
_symmetry.space_group_name_H-M   'P 1'
#
loop_
_entity.id
_entity.type
_entity.pdbx_description
1 polymer ?
#
loop_
_entity_poly.entity_id
_entity_poly.type
_entity_poly.pdbx_seq_one_letter_code
_entity_poly.pdbx_strand_id
1 'polypeptide(L)'
;MRILASVPLFVLANSVLGHGDHGHDGPAAGESMKQYAERHMSSEHHIDNFDIGSFFQLHDLNRDGKWDKEEIEAVYGVHHVYSQKTSKDDEEHKQKADRVTQGLLDAFDLNKDGVITLDELKKVGLDNMPNFDNIGAEGHHYDVESEFFLHHEEKYHNTPETQTDESYNHPEDLEHFAHHEKIEKDEVERLAQFEGVSIDEVLQYHGKQAAAQVPLGDEPQPPKSKYTRLTPPEKQDPSIKYKGAEEEAKHKAEWGTGEAGYQVPREPSERMRRNLPYKYKFRRNWGDF
;
A
#
# COMPACT_ATOMS: atom_id res chain seq x y z
N MET A 1 -67.29 43.98 -11.43
CA MET A 1 -66.38 42.87 -11.74
C MET A 1 -65.01 43.43 -12.04
N ARG A 2 -64.05 43.29 -11.12
CA ARG A 2 -62.63 43.62 -11.35
C ARG A 2 -61.85 42.30 -11.29
N ILE A 3 -61.28 41.89 -12.42
CA ILE A 3 -60.49 40.67 -12.55
C ILE A 3 -59.04 41.05 -12.21
N LEU A 4 -58.53 40.55 -11.09
CA LEU A 4 -57.11 40.63 -10.75
C LEU A 4 -56.38 39.52 -11.49
N ALA A 5 -55.51 39.88 -12.43
CA ALA A 5 -54.62 38.96 -13.11
C ALA A 5 -53.39 38.71 -12.23
N SER A 6 -53.20 37.47 -11.79
CA SER A 6 -51.97 37.02 -11.10
C SER A 6 -50.95 36.55 -12.13
N VAL A 7 -49.78 37.19 -12.17
CA VAL A 7 -48.61 36.75 -12.94
C VAL A 7 -47.82 35.75 -12.08
N PRO A 8 -47.55 34.51 -12.53
CA PRO A 8 -46.66 33.63 -11.80
C PRO A 8 -45.19 33.96 -12.14
N LEU A 9 -44.44 34.31 -11.12
CA LEU A 9 -42.98 34.48 -11.14
C LEU A 9 -42.33 33.09 -11.17
N PHE A 10 -41.84 32.65 -12.34
CA PHE A 10 -41.01 31.45 -12.44
C PHE A 10 -39.59 31.76 -11.98
N VAL A 11 -39.22 31.29 -10.79
CA VAL A 11 -37.84 31.25 -10.31
C VAL A 11 -37.19 29.99 -10.89
N LEU A 12 -36.31 30.18 -11.89
CA LEU A 12 -35.42 29.15 -12.39
C LEU A 12 -34.30 28.94 -11.36
N ALA A 13 -34.44 27.89 -10.55
CA ALA A 13 -33.32 27.37 -9.75
C ALA A 13 -32.38 26.63 -10.70
N ASN A 14 -31.26 27.27 -11.08
CA ASN A 14 -30.13 26.59 -11.69
C ASN A 14 -29.54 25.65 -10.64
N SER A 15 -29.90 24.37 -10.73
CA SER A 15 -29.17 23.32 -10.04
C SER A 15 -27.83 23.19 -10.76
N VAL A 16 -26.78 23.71 -10.16
CA VAL A 16 -25.41 23.37 -10.54
C VAL A 16 -25.22 21.92 -10.11
N LEU A 17 -25.45 20.99 -11.05
CA LEU A 17 -24.88 19.65 -10.94
C LEU A 17 -23.38 19.83 -11.08
N GLY A 18 -22.68 19.84 -9.94
CA GLY A 18 -21.27 19.47 -9.93
C GLY A 18 -21.20 18.00 -10.32
N HIS A 19 -20.95 17.74 -11.60
CA HIS A 19 -20.48 16.43 -12.03
C HIS A 19 -19.04 16.31 -11.52
N GLY A 20 -18.86 15.64 -10.38
CA GLY A 20 -17.64 14.90 -10.12
C GLY A 20 -17.56 13.81 -11.18
N ASP A 21 -16.74 14.04 -12.19
CA ASP A 21 -16.34 13.03 -13.17
C ASP A 21 -15.44 12.04 -12.43
N HIS A 22 -16.07 11.17 -11.64
CA HIS A 22 -15.42 9.96 -11.18
C HIS A 22 -15.28 9.09 -12.43
N GLY A 23 -14.12 9.17 -13.06
CA GLY A 23 -13.67 8.17 -14.01
C GLY A 23 -13.76 6.82 -13.32
N HIS A 24 -14.90 6.15 -13.51
CA HIS A 24 -15.14 4.80 -13.06
C HIS A 24 -14.24 3.89 -13.90
N ASP A 25 -12.99 3.74 -13.47
CA ASP A 25 -12.13 2.60 -13.82
C ASP A 25 -12.51 1.36 -12.98
N GLY A 26 -13.63 1.45 -12.25
CA GLY A 26 -14.27 0.30 -11.64
C GLY A 26 -14.90 -0.60 -12.70
N PRO A 27 -15.02 -1.90 -12.42
CA PRO A 27 -15.50 -2.90 -13.37
C PRO A 27 -16.87 -2.52 -13.93
N ALA A 28 -17.01 -2.61 -15.26
CA ALA A 28 -18.31 -2.46 -15.90
C ALA A 28 -19.25 -3.58 -15.42
N ALA A 29 -20.53 -3.28 -15.19
CA ALA A 29 -21.50 -4.30 -14.83
C ALA A 29 -21.56 -5.40 -15.92
N GLY A 30 -21.10 -6.61 -15.58
CA GLY A 30 -21.00 -7.73 -16.53
C GLY A 30 -19.66 -7.81 -17.28
N GLU A 31 -18.60 -7.16 -16.76
CA GLU A 31 -17.23 -7.33 -17.24
C GLU A 31 -16.84 -8.81 -17.28
N SER A 32 -16.34 -9.28 -18.42
CA SER A 32 -15.81 -10.63 -18.56
C SER A 32 -14.53 -10.77 -17.76
N MET A 33 -14.23 -11.97 -17.30
CA MET A 33 -13.02 -12.19 -16.51
C MET A 33 -11.72 -11.87 -17.26
N LYS A 34 -11.68 -12.07 -18.58
CA LYS A 34 -10.55 -11.62 -19.39
C LYS A 34 -10.34 -10.11 -19.26
N GLN A 35 -11.42 -9.34 -19.22
CA GLN A 35 -11.35 -7.89 -19.00
C GLN A 35 -10.93 -7.56 -17.57
N TYR A 36 -11.38 -8.32 -16.55
CA TYR A 36 -10.84 -8.18 -15.19
C TYR A 36 -9.33 -8.45 -15.15
N ALA A 37 -8.86 -9.56 -15.73
CA ALA A 37 -7.45 -9.91 -15.76
C ALA A 37 -6.63 -8.86 -16.53
N GLU A 38 -7.16 -8.34 -17.65
CA GLU A 38 -6.56 -7.23 -18.40
C GLU A 38 -6.49 -5.95 -17.56
N ARG A 39 -7.59 -5.60 -16.88
CA ARG A 39 -7.66 -4.43 -15.99
C ARG A 39 -6.67 -4.58 -14.84
N HIS A 40 -6.68 -5.71 -14.14
CA HIS A 40 -5.76 -6.04 -13.04
C HIS A 40 -4.30 -5.99 -13.49
N MET A 41 -3.96 -6.61 -14.62
CA MET A 41 -2.59 -6.59 -15.13
C MET A 41 -2.17 -5.17 -15.56
N SER A 42 -3.09 -4.36 -16.07
CA SER A 42 -2.81 -2.97 -16.43
C SER A 42 -2.72 -2.06 -15.21
N SER A 43 -3.64 -2.16 -14.24
CA SER A 43 -3.73 -1.28 -13.07
C SER A 43 -2.75 -1.65 -11.95
N GLU A 44 -2.59 -2.93 -11.64
CA GLU A 44 -1.69 -3.39 -10.57
C GLU A 44 -0.26 -3.60 -11.05
N HIS A 45 -0.10 -4.08 -12.29
CA HIS A 45 1.19 -4.53 -12.80
C HIS A 45 1.74 -3.69 -13.96
N HIS A 46 0.98 -2.72 -14.48
CA HIS A 46 1.38 -1.91 -15.64
C HIS A 46 1.76 -2.74 -16.88
N ILE A 47 1.07 -3.88 -17.08
CA ILE A 47 1.28 -4.83 -18.18
C ILE A 47 -0.02 -4.97 -18.99
N ASP A 48 -0.04 -4.37 -20.17
CA ASP A 48 -1.22 -4.44 -21.06
C ASP A 48 -1.28 -5.72 -21.90
N ASN A 49 -0.17 -6.43 -22.06
CA ASN A 49 -0.09 -7.63 -22.91
C ASN A 49 0.63 -8.76 -22.18
N PHE A 50 -0.11 -9.82 -21.89
CA PHE A 50 0.37 -10.99 -21.17
C PHE A 50 -0.24 -12.27 -21.74
N ASP A 51 0.40 -13.39 -21.45
CA ASP A 51 -0.19 -14.71 -21.65
C ASP A 51 -0.53 -15.35 -20.30
N ILE A 52 -1.30 -16.45 -20.33
CA ILE A 52 -1.72 -17.19 -19.12
C ILE A 52 -0.51 -17.64 -18.29
N GLY A 53 0.63 -17.96 -18.92
CA GLY A 53 1.84 -18.37 -18.22
C GLY A 53 2.49 -17.23 -17.45
N SER A 54 2.52 -16.04 -18.04
CA SER A 54 3.03 -14.81 -17.43
C SER A 54 2.12 -14.35 -16.29
N PHE A 55 0.80 -14.41 -16.49
CA PHE A 55 -0.19 -14.18 -15.44
C PHE A 55 0.02 -15.14 -14.27
N PHE A 56 0.17 -16.44 -14.55
CA PHE A 56 0.44 -17.45 -13.52
C PHE A 56 1.71 -17.14 -12.72
N GLN A 57 2.82 -16.93 -13.43
CA GLN A 57 4.13 -16.76 -12.81
C GLN A 57 4.26 -15.49 -11.99
N LEU A 58 3.56 -14.42 -12.37
CA LEU A 58 3.58 -13.14 -11.66
C LEU A 58 2.91 -13.23 -10.28
N HIS A 59 1.92 -14.12 -10.15
CA HIS A 59 1.12 -14.29 -8.95
C HIS A 59 1.47 -15.57 -8.16
N ASP A 60 2.40 -16.38 -8.68
CA ASP A 60 3.11 -17.43 -7.95
C ASP A 60 4.18 -16.74 -7.08
N LEU A 61 3.77 -16.33 -5.88
CA LEU A 61 4.55 -15.45 -5.00
C LEU A 61 5.80 -16.15 -4.49
N ASN A 62 5.70 -17.44 -4.21
CA ASN A 62 6.81 -18.23 -3.66
C ASN A 62 7.64 -18.97 -4.74
N ARG A 63 7.17 -18.97 -6.00
CA ARG A 63 7.80 -19.57 -7.18
C ARG A 63 7.88 -21.09 -7.14
N ASP A 64 6.90 -21.76 -6.55
CA ASP A 64 6.82 -23.21 -6.47
C ASP A 64 6.00 -23.84 -7.62
N GLY A 65 5.42 -23.00 -8.49
CA GLY A 65 4.67 -23.41 -9.66
C GLY A 65 3.23 -23.82 -9.38
N LYS A 66 2.68 -23.44 -8.21
CA LYS A 66 1.31 -23.67 -7.78
C LYS A 66 0.76 -22.36 -7.22
N TRP A 67 -0.56 -22.24 -7.17
CA TRP A 67 -1.24 -21.23 -6.36
C TRP A 67 -1.98 -21.93 -5.23
N ASP A 68 -1.52 -21.70 -4.02
CA ASP A 68 -2.19 -22.20 -2.80
C ASP A 68 -3.23 -21.21 -2.27
N LYS A 69 -3.85 -21.55 -1.13
CA LYS A 69 -4.87 -20.72 -0.50
C LYS A 69 -4.31 -19.34 -0.16
N GLU A 70 -3.13 -19.30 0.45
CA GLU A 70 -2.49 -18.08 0.90
C GLU A 70 -2.15 -17.16 -0.27
N GLU A 71 -1.67 -17.70 -1.38
CA GLU A 71 -1.41 -16.96 -2.60
C GLU A 71 -2.70 -16.47 -3.26
N ILE A 72 -3.74 -17.30 -3.33
CA ILE A 72 -5.07 -16.89 -3.84
C ILE A 72 -5.61 -15.71 -3.01
N GLU A 73 -5.56 -15.81 -1.69
CA GLU A 73 -6.02 -14.76 -0.79
C GLU A 73 -5.21 -13.46 -0.96
N ALA A 74 -3.89 -13.57 -1.14
CA ALA A 74 -3.01 -12.44 -1.38
C ALA A 74 -3.26 -11.76 -2.74
N VAL A 75 -3.42 -12.55 -3.81
CA VAL A 75 -3.70 -12.04 -5.16
C VAL A 75 -5.00 -11.25 -5.20
N TYR A 76 -6.02 -11.71 -4.47
CA TYR A 76 -7.30 -11.02 -4.36
C TYR A 76 -7.35 -9.99 -3.23
N GLY A 77 -6.21 -9.69 -2.61
CA GLY A 77 -6.10 -8.62 -1.64
C GLY A 77 -6.99 -8.78 -0.41
N VAL A 78 -7.45 -9.99 -0.10
CA VAL A 78 -8.47 -10.18 0.94
C VAL A 78 -7.93 -9.75 2.29
N HIS A 79 -6.63 -9.96 2.57
CA HIS A 79 -5.99 -9.57 3.83
C HIS A 79 -5.57 -8.10 3.90
N HIS A 80 -5.84 -7.28 2.88
CA HIS A 80 -5.46 -5.88 2.91
C HIS A 80 -6.33 -5.07 3.89
N VAL A 81 -5.78 -3.98 4.48
CA VAL A 81 -6.46 -3.22 5.54
C VAL A 81 -7.79 -2.62 5.08
N TYR A 82 -7.91 -2.24 3.81
CA TYR A 82 -9.16 -1.72 3.25
C TYR A 82 -10.18 -2.84 3.06
N SER A 83 -9.78 -4.01 2.54
CA SER A 83 -10.64 -5.20 2.48
C SER A 83 -11.14 -5.60 3.87
N GLN A 84 -10.27 -5.55 4.90
CA GLN A 84 -10.65 -5.82 6.29
C GLN A 84 -11.72 -4.83 6.80
N LYS A 85 -11.60 -3.53 6.48
CA LYS A 85 -12.59 -2.50 6.86
C LYS A 85 -13.98 -2.72 6.25
N THR A 86 -14.08 -3.45 5.13
CA THR A 86 -15.38 -3.79 4.52
C THR A 86 -16.13 -4.91 5.25
N SER A 87 -15.44 -5.62 6.14
CA SER A 87 -16.01 -6.68 6.96
C SER A 87 -16.40 -6.13 8.34
N LYS A 88 -17.51 -6.59 8.90
CA LYS A 88 -17.98 -6.16 10.22
C LYS A 88 -17.12 -6.70 11.36
N ASP A 89 -16.62 -7.93 11.20
CA ASP A 89 -15.81 -8.65 12.18
C ASP A 89 -14.88 -9.67 11.49
N ASP A 90 -13.95 -10.23 12.26
CA ASP A 90 -12.95 -11.19 11.77
C ASP A 90 -13.57 -12.46 11.16
N GLU A 91 -14.75 -12.85 11.64
CA GLU A 91 -15.43 -14.06 11.16
C GLU A 91 -16.08 -13.83 9.79
N GLU A 92 -16.73 -12.68 9.59
CA GLU A 92 -17.21 -12.26 8.27
C GLU A 92 -16.04 -12.11 7.28
N HIS A 93 -14.92 -11.56 7.74
CA HIS A 93 -13.72 -11.41 6.92
C HIS A 93 -13.17 -12.77 6.46
N LYS A 94 -13.08 -13.72 7.39
CA LYS A 94 -12.66 -15.08 7.07
C LYS A 94 -13.61 -15.76 6.08
N GLN A 95 -14.92 -15.58 6.26
CA GLN A 95 -15.92 -16.13 5.32
C GLN A 95 -15.79 -15.52 3.92
N LYS A 96 -15.44 -14.22 3.83
CA LYS A 96 -15.12 -13.56 2.56
C LYS A 96 -13.89 -14.20 1.91
N ALA A 97 -12.79 -14.37 2.65
CA ALA A 97 -11.57 -15.00 2.15
C ALA A 97 -11.79 -16.46 1.71
N ASP A 98 -12.51 -17.25 2.52
CA ASP A 98 -12.87 -18.63 2.20
C ASP A 98 -13.76 -18.70 0.94
N ARG A 99 -14.66 -17.73 0.73
CA ARG A 99 -15.51 -17.66 -0.47
C ARG A 99 -14.72 -17.40 -1.75
N VAL A 100 -13.71 -16.53 -1.68
CA VAL A 100 -12.81 -16.27 -2.81
C VAL A 100 -12.03 -17.53 -3.16
N THR A 101 -11.35 -18.08 -2.16
CA THR A 101 -10.54 -19.28 -2.29
C THR A 101 -11.35 -20.45 -2.86
N GLN A 102 -12.51 -20.74 -2.25
CA GLN A 102 -13.33 -21.87 -2.68
C GLN A 102 -13.88 -21.68 -4.09
N GLY A 103 -14.28 -20.46 -4.45
CA GLY A 103 -14.77 -20.20 -5.80
C GLY A 103 -13.70 -20.45 -6.87
N LEU A 104 -12.44 -20.12 -6.58
CA LEU A 104 -11.32 -20.39 -7.49
C LEU A 104 -10.97 -21.87 -7.54
N LEU A 105 -10.86 -22.54 -6.41
CA LEU A 105 -10.63 -23.99 -6.37
C LEU A 105 -11.75 -24.74 -7.11
N ASP A 106 -13.01 -24.37 -6.92
CA ASP A 106 -14.14 -24.98 -7.62
C ASP A 106 -14.07 -24.80 -9.15
N ALA A 107 -13.47 -23.69 -9.61
CA ALA A 107 -13.32 -23.39 -11.03
C ALA A 107 -12.09 -24.06 -11.66
N PHE A 108 -10.96 -24.14 -10.95
CA PHE A 108 -9.66 -24.51 -11.53
C PHE A 108 -9.04 -25.79 -10.95
N ASP A 109 -9.28 -26.12 -9.70
CA ASP A 109 -8.70 -27.31 -9.06
C ASP A 109 -9.41 -28.58 -9.55
N LEU A 110 -8.97 -29.07 -10.72
CA LEU A 110 -9.59 -30.19 -11.42
C LEU A 110 -9.35 -31.52 -10.69
N ASN A 111 -8.22 -31.63 -9.96
CA ASN A 111 -7.82 -32.85 -9.29
C ASN A 111 -8.22 -32.88 -7.79
N LYS A 112 -8.68 -31.75 -7.25
CA LYS A 112 -9.11 -31.52 -5.86
C LYS A 112 -8.01 -31.67 -4.83
N ASP A 113 -6.79 -31.25 -5.16
CA ASP A 113 -5.64 -31.27 -4.26
C ASP A 113 -5.46 -29.98 -3.44
N GLY A 114 -6.35 -29.00 -3.66
CA GLY A 114 -6.40 -27.74 -2.91
C GLY A 114 -5.43 -26.67 -3.43
N VAL A 115 -4.79 -26.88 -4.58
CA VAL A 115 -3.94 -25.89 -5.24
C VAL A 115 -4.30 -25.77 -6.72
N ILE A 116 -3.90 -24.66 -7.35
CA ILE A 116 -4.11 -24.46 -8.79
C ILE A 116 -2.75 -24.50 -9.49
N THR A 117 -2.59 -25.41 -10.44
CA THR A 117 -1.39 -25.47 -11.27
C THR A 117 -1.54 -24.70 -12.57
N LEU A 118 -0.41 -24.35 -13.21
CA LEU A 118 -0.42 -23.72 -14.53
C LEU A 118 -1.19 -24.54 -15.58
N ASP A 119 -1.09 -25.87 -15.53
CA ASP A 119 -1.78 -26.76 -16.46
C ASP A 119 -3.30 -26.74 -16.26
N GLU A 120 -3.76 -26.63 -15.02
CA GLU A 120 -5.17 -26.45 -14.68
C GLU A 120 -5.70 -25.10 -15.15
N LEU A 121 -4.96 -24.03 -14.84
CA LEU A 121 -5.29 -22.68 -15.30
C LEU A 121 -5.37 -22.60 -16.84
N LYS A 122 -4.43 -23.23 -17.56
CA LYS A 122 -4.45 -23.30 -19.03
C LYS A 122 -5.61 -24.13 -19.59
N LYS A 123 -5.95 -25.24 -18.93
CA LYS A 123 -7.06 -26.12 -19.37
C LYS A 123 -8.41 -25.44 -19.25
N VAL A 124 -8.63 -24.76 -18.14
CA VAL A 124 -9.89 -24.06 -17.85
C VAL A 124 -9.94 -22.73 -18.60
N GLY A 125 -8.81 -22.03 -18.68
CA GLY A 125 -8.71 -20.71 -19.28
C GLY A 125 -9.21 -19.60 -18.37
N LEU A 126 -8.67 -18.38 -18.54
CA LEU A 126 -9.02 -17.22 -17.73
C LEU A 126 -10.50 -16.82 -17.85
N ASP A 127 -11.15 -17.14 -18.97
CA ASP A 127 -12.57 -16.81 -19.21
C ASP A 127 -13.54 -17.46 -18.19
N ASN A 128 -13.11 -18.51 -17.48
CA ASN A 128 -13.94 -19.25 -16.52
C ASN A 128 -13.60 -18.91 -15.05
N MET A 129 -12.78 -17.90 -14.77
CA MET A 129 -12.52 -17.50 -13.38
C MET A 129 -13.76 -16.83 -12.77
N PRO A 130 -14.06 -17.08 -11.49
CA PRO A 130 -15.11 -16.34 -10.79
C PRO A 130 -14.71 -14.88 -10.58
N ASN A 131 -15.66 -13.97 -10.74
CA ASN A 131 -15.50 -12.55 -10.45
C ASN A 131 -15.91 -12.25 -9.00
N PHE A 132 -15.06 -11.54 -8.26
CA PHE A 132 -15.24 -11.14 -6.87
C PHE A 132 -15.23 -9.61 -6.65
N ASP A 133 -15.49 -8.82 -7.68
CA ASP A 133 -15.50 -7.34 -7.59
C ASP A 133 -16.47 -6.82 -6.54
N ASN A 134 -17.60 -7.52 -6.35
CA ASN A 134 -18.65 -7.14 -5.41
C ASN A 134 -18.28 -7.32 -3.92
N ILE A 135 -17.14 -7.94 -3.62
CA ILE A 135 -16.68 -8.11 -2.23
C ILE A 135 -15.58 -7.12 -1.86
N GLY A 136 -15.13 -6.23 -2.75
CA GLY A 136 -14.00 -5.32 -2.46
C GLY A 136 -12.71 -6.12 -2.30
N ALA A 137 -12.42 -6.94 -3.31
CA ALA A 137 -11.25 -7.80 -3.44
C ALA A 137 -10.53 -7.44 -4.75
N GLU A 138 -10.33 -6.13 -4.96
CA GLU A 138 -9.36 -5.66 -5.95
C GLU A 138 -7.99 -6.13 -5.45
N GLY A 139 -7.16 -6.67 -6.34
CA GLY A 139 -5.92 -7.31 -5.92
C GLY A 139 -5.02 -6.33 -5.18
N HIS A 140 -4.45 -6.75 -4.06
CA HIS A 140 -3.70 -5.86 -3.17
C HIS A 140 -2.42 -6.58 -2.75
N HIS A 141 -1.37 -6.42 -3.56
CA HIS A 141 -0.09 -7.12 -3.38
C HIS A 141 0.87 -6.37 -2.46
N TYR A 142 0.68 -5.07 -2.28
CA TYR A 142 1.66 -4.22 -1.61
C TYR A 142 1.16 -3.77 -0.24
N ASP A 143 2.01 -3.05 0.50
CA ASP A 143 1.58 -2.42 1.74
C ASP A 143 0.78 -1.15 1.45
N VAL A 144 0.09 -0.63 2.48
CA VAL A 144 -0.78 0.55 2.40
C VAL A 144 -0.11 1.72 1.69
N GLU A 145 1.17 1.98 1.96
CA GLU A 145 1.94 3.08 1.37
C GLU A 145 2.17 2.87 -0.13
N SER A 146 2.65 1.68 -0.51
CA SER A 146 2.95 1.38 -1.90
C SER A 146 1.68 1.32 -2.75
N GLU A 147 0.56 0.87 -2.16
CA GLU A 147 -0.75 0.91 -2.84
C GLU A 147 -1.27 2.32 -3.00
N PHE A 148 -1.18 3.15 -1.97
CA PHE A 148 -1.52 4.57 -2.09
C PHE A 148 -0.65 5.23 -3.18
N PHE A 149 0.64 4.91 -3.23
CA PHE A 149 1.53 5.41 -4.27
C PHE A 149 1.11 4.95 -5.67
N LEU A 150 0.94 3.64 -5.88
CA LEU A 150 0.66 3.06 -7.19
C LEU A 150 -0.74 3.42 -7.72
N HIS A 151 -1.75 3.37 -6.86
CA HIS A 151 -3.15 3.52 -7.31
C HIS A 151 -3.70 4.93 -7.22
N HIS A 152 -3.12 5.74 -6.33
CA HIS A 152 -3.61 7.09 -6.08
C HIS A 152 -2.58 8.15 -6.47
N GLU A 153 -1.35 8.06 -5.96
CA GLU A 153 -0.31 9.05 -6.24
C GLU A 153 0.09 9.06 -7.72
N GLU A 154 0.33 7.91 -8.34
CA GLU A 154 0.67 7.80 -9.76
C GLU A 154 -0.49 8.24 -10.69
N LYS A 155 -1.73 8.11 -10.22
CA LYS A 155 -2.91 8.48 -11.01
C LYS A 155 -3.24 9.98 -10.91
N TYR A 156 -3.24 10.52 -9.70
CA TYR A 156 -3.74 11.88 -9.42
C TYR A 156 -2.61 12.88 -9.11
N HIS A 157 -1.43 12.40 -8.71
CA HIS A 157 -0.29 13.20 -8.23
C HIS A 157 1.02 12.85 -8.93
N ASN A 158 1.00 12.66 -10.25
CA ASN A 158 2.16 12.22 -11.04
C ASN A 158 3.00 13.34 -11.68
N THR A 159 2.65 14.61 -11.49
CA THR A 159 3.45 15.74 -11.99
C THR A 159 3.80 16.69 -10.86
N PRO A 160 4.88 17.49 -10.99
CA PRO A 160 5.22 18.48 -9.97
C PRO A 160 4.09 19.48 -9.66
N GLU A 161 3.20 19.74 -10.63
CA GLU A 161 2.06 20.62 -10.46
C GLU A 161 0.90 19.98 -9.68
N THR A 162 0.78 18.65 -9.72
CA THR A 162 -0.21 17.90 -8.94
C THR A 162 0.35 17.42 -7.61
N GLN A 163 1.66 17.46 -7.40
CA GLN A 163 2.34 17.19 -6.14
C GLN A 163 2.56 18.45 -5.30
N THR A 164 1.49 19.20 -5.03
CA THR A 164 1.51 20.36 -4.11
C THR A 164 0.57 20.15 -2.93
N ASP A 165 0.84 20.79 -1.80
CA ASP A 165 0.02 20.72 -0.59
C ASP A 165 -1.46 21.03 -0.86
N GLU A 166 -1.76 21.94 -1.80
CA GLU A 166 -3.13 22.29 -2.18
C GLU A 166 -3.79 21.26 -3.09
N SER A 167 -2.99 20.48 -3.82
CA SER A 167 -3.47 19.50 -4.80
C SER A 167 -3.92 18.20 -4.13
N TYR A 168 -3.33 17.84 -2.99
CA TYR A 168 -3.74 16.68 -2.18
C TYR A 168 -5.05 16.93 -1.44
N ASN A 169 -6.17 16.77 -2.14
CA ASN A 169 -7.51 17.05 -1.61
C ASN A 169 -8.55 15.98 -1.95
N HIS A 170 -8.14 14.87 -2.57
CA HIS A 170 -9.02 13.73 -2.80
C HIS A 170 -9.42 13.10 -1.45
N PRO A 171 -10.62 12.53 -1.32
CA PRO A 171 -11.03 11.82 -0.10
C PRO A 171 -10.01 10.80 0.39
N GLU A 172 -9.37 10.09 -0.55
CA GLU A 172 -8.34 9.09 -0.30
C GLU A 172 -7.04 9.73 0.24
N ASP A 173 -6.63 10.91 -0.24
CA ASP A 173 -5.49 11.68 0.30
C ASP A 173 -5.71 11.99 1.79
N LEU A 174 -6.90 12.50 2.10
CA LEU A 174 -7.27 12.92 3.44
C LEU A 174 -7.36 11.72 4.39
N GLU A 175 -7.92 10.59 3.92
CA GLU A 175 -7.96 9.36 4.73
C GLU A 175 -6.55 8.81 4.97
N HIS A 176 -5.71 8.78 3.95
CA HIS A 176 -4.33 8.32 4.05
C HIS A 176 -3.55 9.19 5.06
N PHE A 177 -3.61 10.52 4.95
CA PHE A 177 -2.93 11.41 5.90
C PHE A 177 -3.50 11.33 7.32
N ALA A 178 -4.82 11.21 7.47
CA ALA A 178 -5.42 11.01 8.80
C ALA A 178 -4.95 9.68 9.44
N HIS A 179 -4.69 8.66 8.62
CA HIS A 179 -4.10 7.42 9.10
C HIS A 179 -2.67 7.61 9.59
N HIS A 180 -1.83 8.33 8.83
CA HIS A 180 -0.47 8.72 9.25
C HIS A 180 -0.49 9.51 10.56
N GLU A 181 -1.33 10.55 10.65
CA GLU A 181 -1.45 11.38 11.87
C GLU A 181 -1.80 10.53 13.10
N LYS A 182 -2.70 9.55 12.93
CA LYS A 182 -3.05 8.61 14.00
C LYS A 182 -1.87 7.72 14.39
N ILE A 183 -1.16 7.14 13.43
CA ILE A 183 0.02 6.29 13.70
C ILE A 183 1.09 7.09 14.43
N GLU A 184 1.39 8.31 13.96
CA GLU A 184 2.39 9.18 14.57
C GLU A 184 2.01 9.53 16.01
N LYS A 185 0.74 9.84 16.26
CA LYS A 185 0.24 10.10 17.61
C LYS A 185 0.40 8.88 18.52
N ASP A 186 -0.01 7.70 18.07
CA ASP A 186 0.11 6.45 18.84
C ASP A 186 1.59 6.12 19.12
N GLU A 187 2.48 6.35 18.14
CA GLU A 187 3.93 6.19 18.31
C GLU A 187 4.48 7.12 19.38
N VAL A 188 4.10 8.40 19.35
CA VAL A 188 4.53 9.41 20.33
C VAL A 188 4.04 9.05 21.73
N GLU A 189 2.79 8.59 21.87
CA GLU A 189 2.25 8.15 23.15
C GLU A 189 3.01 6.96 23.72
N ARG A 190 3.33 5.96 22.87
CA ARG A 190 4.13 4.80 23.26
C ARG A 190 5.55 5.17 23.65
N LEU A 191 6.18 6.08 22.89
CA LEU A 191 7.51 6.63 23.18
C LEU A 191 7.55 7.33 24.53
N ALA A 192 6.58 8.21 24.80
CA ALA A 192 6.48 8.95 26.05
C ALA A 192 6.34 8.01 27.26
N GLN A 193 5.50 6.98 27.13
CA GLN A 193 5.34 5.95 28.16
C GLN A 193 6.63 5.16 28.41
N PHE A 194 7.35 4.79 27.35
CA PHE A 194 8.58 4.02 27.46
C PHE A 194 9.72 4.83 28.08
N GLU A 195 9.90 6.08 27.66
CA GLU A 195 10.96 6.97 28.15
C GLU A 195 10.61 7.61 29.50
N GLY A 196 9.35 7.51 29.94
CA GLY A 196 8.86 8.10 31.18
C GLY A 196 8.79 9.63 31.14
N VAL A 197 8.69 10.21 29.94
CA VAL A 197 8.61 11.66 29.69
C VAL A 197 7.22 12.05 29.21
N SER A 198 6.94 13.36 29.12
CA SER A 198 5.65 13.83 28.60
C SER A 198 5.60 13.74 27.07
N ILE A 199 4.37 13.66 26.53
CA ILE A 199 4.12 13.71 25.08
C ILE A 199 4.73 14.97 24.45
N ASP A 200 4.60 16.12 25.11
CA ASP A 200 5.17 17.39 24.62
C ASP A 200 6.70 17.36 24.50
N GLU A 201 7.38 16.65 25.41
CA GLU A 201 8.82 16.50 25.40
C GLU A 201 9.29 15.62 24.23
N VAL A 202 8.57 14.52 23.97
CA VAL A 202 8.79 13.66 22.79
C VAL A 202 8.55 14.44 21.50
N LEU A 203 7.45 15.18 21.40
CA LEU A 203 7.11 15.99 20.22
C LEU A 203 8.16 17.07 19.96
N GLN A 204 8.67 17.74 21.01
CA GLN A 204 9.75 18.71 20.86
C GLN A 204 11.06 18.06 20.38
N TYR A 205 11.38 16.88 20.88
CA TYR A 205 12.57 16.14 20.45
C TYR A 205 12.44 15.64 19.00
N HIS A 206 11.30 15.04 18.64
CA HIS A 206 11.00 14.56 17.29
C HIS A 206 10.87 15.72 16.29
N GLY A 207 10.20 16.82 16.65
CA GLY A 207 10.11 18.01 15.82
C GLY A 207 11.48 18.64 15.53
N LYS A 208 12.39 18.63 16.51
CA LYS A 208 13.80 19.03 16.29
C LYS A 208 14.55 18.06 15.38
N GLN A 209 14.28 16.75 15.46
CA GLN A 209 14.88 15.77 14.54
C GLN A 209 14.32 15.85 13.13
N ALA A 210 13.02 16.12 12.95
CA ALA A 210 12.40 16.35 11.65
C ALA A 210 12.89 17.67 11.02
N ALA A 211 13.00 18.75 11.80
CA ALA A 211 13.58 20.00 11.34
C ALA A 211 15.10 19.90 11.04
N ALA A 212 15.81 18.98 11.71
CA ALA A 212 17.20 18.64 11.38
C ALA A 212 17.33 17.70 10.18
N GLN A 213 16.22 17.11 9.71
CA GLN A 213 16.12 16.47 8.40
C GLN A 213 15.74 17.54 7.39
N VAL A 214 16.76 18.28 6.97
CA VAL A 214 16.68 19.31 5.92
C VAL A 214 15.93 18.74 4.69
N PRO A 215 15.02 19.49 4.04
CA PRO A 215 14.57 19.13 2.69
C PRO A 215 15.81 18.95 1.81
N LEU A 216 15.77 17.99 0.88
CA LEU A 216 16.84 17.76 -0.08
C LEU A 216 16.89 18.96 -1.06
N GLY A 217 17.47 20.08 -0.62
CA GLY A 217 17.53 21.34 -1.35
C GLY A 217 18.47 22.33 -0.67
N ASP A 218 19.66 22.48 -1.26
CA ASP A 218 20.61 23.59 -1.12
C ASP A 218 20.93 24.14 0.29
N GLU A 219 21.42 23.29 1.21
CA GLU A 219 22.31 23.80 2.27
C GLU A 219 23.78 23.85 1.81
N PRO A 220 24.52 24.93 2.12
CA PRO A 220 25.95 25.00 1.84
C PRO A 220 26.68 23.91 2.65
N GLN A 221 27.30 22.97 1.93
CA GLN A 221 28.03 21.86 2.55
C GLN A 221 29.01 22.38 3.61
N PRO A 222 29.03 21.79 4.84
CA PRO A 222 30.08 22.09 5.79
C PRO A 222 31.44 21.82 5.13
N PRO A 223 32.50 22.59 5.43
CA PRO A 223 33.78 22.45 4.76
C PRO A 223 34.24 21.01 4.87
N LYS A 224 34.34 20.34 3.71
CA LYS A 224 34.71 18.92 3.61
C LYS A 224 35.92 18.69 4.50
N SER A 225 35.75 17.85 5.53
CA SER A 225 36.87 17.46 6.38
C SER A 225 37.99 16.94 5.47
N LYS A 226 39.23 17.40 5.65
CA LYS A 226 40.38 17.01 4.80
C LYS A 226 40.67 15.50 4.80
N TYR A 227 39.96 14.73 5.60
CA TYR A 227 40.01 13.28 5.66
C TYR A 227 38.58 12.71 5.70
N THR A 228 37.95 12.54 4.54
CA THR A 228 36.78 11.66 4.43
C THR A 228 37.26 10.24 4.68
N ARG A 229 36.89 9.64 5.82
CA ARG A 229 37.02 8.19 6.00
C ARG A 229 36.03 7.54 5.04
N LEU A 230 36.46 7.28 3.80
CA LEU A 230 35.68 6.55 2.82
C LEU A 230 35.37 5.18 3.42
N THR A 231 34.09 4.89 3.61
CA THR A 231 33.65 3.52 3.92
C THR A 231 34.20 2.62 2.81
N PRO A 232 34.92 1.53 3.14
CA PRO A 232 35.46 0.64 2.12
C PRO A 232 34.37 0.24 1.11
N PRO A 233 34.64 0.24 -0.21
CA PRO A 233 33.64 -0.04 -1.25
C PRO A 233 32.90 -1.38 -1.04
N GLU A 234 33.58 -2.36 -0.44
CA GLU A 234 33.02 -3.65 -0.04
C GLU A 234 31.85 -3.55 0.97
N LYS A 235 31.73 -2.44 1.71
CA LYS A 235 30.64 -2.18 2.68
C LYS A 235 29.53 -1.28 2.14
N GLN A 236 29.64 -0.84 0.88
CA GLN A 236 28.62 -0.04 0.20
C GLN A 236 27.64 -0.91 -0.58
N ASP A 237 28.04 -2.11 -1.04
CA ASP A 237 27.13 -3.06 -1.70
C ASP A 237 25.99 -3.46 -0.74
N PRO A 238 24.71 -3.20 -1.09
CA PRO A 238 23.56 -3.59 -0.28
C PRO A 238 23.56 -5.08 0.07
N SER A 239 24.00 -5.95 -0.85
CA SER A 239 24.06 -7.40 -0.68
C SER A 239 25.05 -7.83 0.40
N ILE A 240 26.09 -7.03 0.64
CA ILE A 240 27.09 -7.26 1.70
C ILE A 240 26.65 -6.58 3.00
N LYS A 241 26.11 -5.36 2.90
CA LYS A 241 25.66 -4.54 4.03
C LYS A 241 24.48 -5.16 4.79
N TYR A 242 23.53 -5.78 4.08
CA TYR A 242 22.36 -6.43 4.67
C TYR A 242 22.51 -7.95 4.79
N LYS A 243 23.70 -8.50 4.48
CA LYS A 243 23.95 -9.94 4.57
C LYS A 243 23.76 -10.44 6.00
N GLY A 244 22.78 -11.31 6.22
CA GLY A 244 22.47 -11.87 7.54
C GLY A 244 21.77 -10.90 8.49
N ALA A 245 21.46 -9.67 8.05
CA ALA A 245 20.76 -8.67 8.86
C ALA A 245 19.34 -9.12 9.22
N GLU A 246 18.68 -9.85 8.33
CA GLU A 246 17.33 -10.40 8.55
C GLU A 246 17.33 -11.48 9.64
N GLU A 247 18.26 -12.43 9.57
CA GLU A 247 18.41 -13.48 10.60
C GLU A 247 18.77 -12.89 11.96
N GLU A 248 19.67 -11.89 11.99
CA GLU A 248 20.01 -11.19 13.22
C GLU A 248 18.82 -10.37 13.76
N ALA A 249 18.00 -9.79 12.88
CA ALA A 249 16.79 -9.06 13.27
C ALA A 249 15.75 -9.96 13.94
N LYS A 250 15.62 -11.23 13.51
CA LYS A 250 14.73 -12.23 14.15
C LYS A 250 15.13 -12.52 15.60
N HIS A 251 16.41 -12.35 15.96
CA HIS A 251 16.90 -12.50 17.32
C HIS A 251 16.81 -11.21 18.16
N LYS A 252 16.53 -10.06 17.54
CA LYS A 252 16.34 -8.79 18.25
C LYS A 252 14.87 -8.66 18.67
N ALA A 253 14.65 -8.04 19.84
CA ALA A 253 13.30 -7.71 20.30
C ALA A 253 12.60 -6.78 19.28
N GLU A 254 11.28 -6.83 19.22
CA GLU A 254 10.49 -5.98 18.31
C GLU A 254 10.73 -4.51 18.62
N TRP A 255 10.65 -3.63 17.63
CA TRP A 255 10.76 -2.20 17.89
C TRP A 255 9.65 -1.76 18.85
N GLY A 256 10.03 -0.96 19.85
CA GLY A 256 9.17 -0.60 20.97
C GLY A 256 9.16 -1.61 22.13
N THR A 257 9.93 -2.70 22.04
CA THR A 257 10.07 -3.70 23.09
C THR A 257 11.54 -4.01 23.41
N GLY A 258 11.79 -4.57 24.60
CA GLY A 258 13.14 -4.93 25.05
C GLY A 258 14.03 -3.73 25.39
N GLU A 259 15.32 -4.00 25.60
CA GLU A 259 16.30 -3.01 26.08
C GLU A 259 16.55 -1.88 25.07
N ALA A 260 16.49 -2.18 23.76
CA ALA A 260 16.64 -1.19 22.71
C ALA A 260 15.39 -0.33 22.49
N GLY A 261 14.22 -0.75 23.00
CA GLY A 261 12.96 -0.01 22.93
C GLY A 261 12.68 0.63 21.57
N TYR A 262 12.47 1.95 21.60
CA TYR A 262 12.14 2.80 20.45
C TYR A 262 13.35 3.53 19.83
N GLN A 263 14.58 3.15 20.16
CA GLN A 263 15.77 3.82 19.64
C GLN A 263 15.83 3.79 18.11
N VAL A 264 16.31 4.90 17.52
CA VAL A 264 16.50 5.03 16.07
C VAL A 264 17.51 3.97 15.59
N PRO A 265 17.13 3.09 14.65
CA PRO A 265 18.00 2.01 14.22
C PRO A 265 19.22 2.55 13.48
N ARG A 266 20.40 2.10 13.87
CA ARG A 266 21.68 2.50 13.29
C ARG A 266 22.32 1.39 12.47
N GLU A 267 22.05 0.14 12.85
CA GLU A 267 22.60 -1.04 12.17
C GLU A 267 21.61 -1.65 11.18
N PRO A 268 22.08 -2.28 10.10
CA PRO A 268 21.23 -2.98 9.12
C PRO A 268 20.19 -3.93 9.74
N SER A 269 20.56 -4.72 10.75
CA SER A 269 19.65 -5.64 11.45
C SER A 269 18.62 -4.94 12.33
N GLU A 270 18.92 -3.75 12.85
CA GLU A 270 17.94 -2.95 13.59
C GLU A 270 16.88 -2.36 12.67
N ARG A 271 17.26 -2.04 11.42
CA ARG A 271 16.35 -1.55 10.37
C ARG A 271 15.39 -2.63 9.85
N MET A 272 15.65 -3.89 10.18
CA MET A 272 14.83 -5.04 9.81
C MET A 272 14.05 -5.62 10.99
N ARG A 273 14.02 -4.94 12.16
CA ARG A 273 13.21 -5.36 13.31
C ARG A 273 11.71 -5.34 12.98
N ARG A 274 10.96 -6.27 13.56
CA ARG A 274 9.48 -6.25 13.51
C ARG A 274 8.94 -4.98 14.19
N ASN A 275 7.82 -4.47 13.68
CA ASN A 275 7.16 -3.22 14.14
C ASN A 275 7.99 -1.94 14.02
N LEU A 276 9.08 -1.94 13.23
CA LEU A 276 9.85 -0.72 12.99
C LEU A 276 9.11 0.24 12.05
N PRO A 277 8.95 1.53 12.40
CA PRO A 277 8.32 2.53 11.54
C PRO A 277 9.04 2.68 10.19
N TYR A 278 8.26 2.86 9.13
CA TYR A 278 8.75 2.91 7.75
C TYR A 278 9.84 3.97 7.53
N LYS A 279 9.71 5.15 8.14
CA LYS A 279 10.69 6.25 8.11
C LYS A 279 12.12 5.85 8.50
N TYR A 280 12.28 4.75 9.23
CA TYR A 280 13.59 4.25 9.64
C TYR A 280 14.13 3.11 8.77
N LYS A 281 13.26 2.40 8.03
CA LYS A 281 13.64 1.31 7.10
C LYS A 281 14.40 1.86 5.90
N PHE A 282 13.91 2.94 5.30
CA PHE A 282 14.49 3.53 4.10
C PHE A 282 15.04 4.95 4.39
N ARG A 283 16.35 5.05 4.63
CA ARG A 283 17.07 6.33 4.46
C ARG A 283 17.82 6.21 3.15
N ARG A 284 17.44 7.03 2.17
CA ARG A 284 18.20 7.23 0.93
C ARG A 284 19.61 7.69 1.30
N ASN A 285 20.62 6.86 1.04
CA ASN A 285 22.00 7.30 1.03
C ASN A 285 22.40 7.59 -0.42
N TRP A 286 23.04 8.74 -0.66
CA TRP A 286 23.45 9.25 -1.98
C TRP A 286 24.50 8.38 -2.71
N GLY A 287 24.77 7.15 -2.25
CA GLY A 287 25.68 6.19 -2.87
C GLY A 287 25.00 4.89 -3.29
N ASP A 288 23.67 4.82 -3.24
CA ASP A 288 22.88 3.67 -3.72
C ASP A 288 22.51 3.80 -5.22
N PHE A 289 23.19 4.68 -5.99
CA PHE A 289 23.17 4.76 -7.46
C PHE A 289 24.56 4.49 -8.04
#